data_AF-A0A920QET1-F1
#
_entry.id   AF-A0A920QET1-F1
#
_cell.length_a   1.000
_cell.length_b   1.000
_cell.length_c   1.000
_cell.angle_alpha   90.00
_cell.angle_beta   90.00
_cell.angle_gamma   90.00
#
_symmetry.space_group_name_H-M   'P 1'
#
loop_
_entity.id
_entity.type
_entity.pdbx_description
1 polymer ?
#
loop_
_entity_poly.entity_id
_entity_poly.type
_entity_poly.pdbx_seq_one_letter_code
_entity_poly.pdbx_strand_id
1 'polypeptide(L)'
;MRGKLASVEGLAMAPNDYYVHLIRVWDDLDQKYDKLDPNFRAICKAYTDGLNLYASRHQEKLKRHLWPAKPQDLVAGSIHKLPMMFGMHRDLARLMAGTGKPASTASVLNPDQLPIGSNFVAVGPSRSADQATRVCINSHQPWTGPVTWYEAHLISEEGQNLYGGLFPRLAGHLPRAQREHRLGTHS
;
A
#
# COMPACT_ATOMS: atom_id res chain seq x y z
N MET A 1 -2.12 11.17 -3.73
CA MET A 1 -0.77 11.24 -3.12
C MET A 1 0.05 12.45 -3.54
N ARG A 2 -0.21 13.11 -4.68
CA ARG A 2 0.51 14.32 -5.12
C ARG A 2 0.16 15.63 -4.39
N GLY A 3 -0.63 15.57 -3.32
CA GLY A 3 -1.15 16.78 -2.64
C GLY A 3 -2.09 17.62 -3.51
N LYS A 4 -2.78 17.00 -4.47
CA LYS A 4 -3.71 17.65 -5.42
C LYS A 4 -5.02 16.88 -5.53
N LEU A 5 -5.43 16.19 -4.48
CA LEU A 5 -6.66 15.42 -4.49
C LEU A 5 -7.89 16.34 -4.49
N ALA A 6 -7.82 17.50 -3.83
CA ALA A 6 -8.89 18.48 -3.79
C ALA A 6 -9.18 19.13 -5.16
N SER A 7 -8.20 19.22 -6.05
CA SER A 7 -8.41 19.72 -7.41
C SER A 7 -9.18 18.73 -8.31
N VAL A 8 -9.36 17.48 -7.86
CA VAL A 8 -10.02 16.42 -8.62
C VAL A 8 -11.33 15.98 -7.95
N GLU A 9 -11.33 15.84 -6.63
CA GLU A 9 -12.44 15.29 -5.84
C GLU A 9 -13.14 16.37 -4.98
N GLY A 10 -12.72 17.64 -5.10
CA GLY A 10 -13.35 18.79 -4.45
C GLY A 10 -12.78 19.15 -3.07
N LEU A 11 -13.30 20.25 -2.50
CA LEU A 11 -12.81 20.88 -1.27
C LEU A 11 -12.79 19.96 -0.04
N ALA A 12 -13.65 18.96 0.01
CA ALA A 12 -13.66 17.97 1.08
C ALA A 12 -12.33 17.21 1.23
N MET A 13 -11.51 17.17 0.17
CA MET A 13 -10.19 16.53 0.18
C MET A 13 -9.04 17.48 0.52
N ALA A 14 -9.30 18.75 0.82
CA ALA A 14 -8.28 19.72 1.21
C ALA A 14 -7.47 19.30 2.47
N PRO A 15 -8.05 18.67 3.51
CA PRO A 15 -7.28 18.19 4.65
C PRO A 15 -6.22 17.14 4.27
N ASN A 16 -6.51 16.29 3.29
CA ASN A 16 -5.54 15.32 2.78
C ASN A 16 -4.36 16.04 2.10
N ASP A 17 -4.65 17.03 1.26
CA ASP A 17 -3.60 17.77 0.54
C ASP A 17 -2.75 18.59 1.51
N TYR A 18 -3.39 19.26 2.47
CA TYR A 18 -2.71 19.96 3.55
C TYR A 18 -1.77 19.03 4.32
N TYR A 19 -2.25 17.84 4.69
CA TYR A 19 -1.44 16.82 5.36
C TYR A 19 -0.21 16.43 4.55
N VAL A 20 -0.36 16.12 3.26
CA VAL A 20 0.77 15.74 2.37
C VAL A 20 1.86 16.82 2.37
N HIS A 21 1.46 18.09 2.36
CA HIS A 21 2.39 19.22 2.44
C HIS A 21 2.97 19.42 3.85
N LEU A 22 2.16 19.23 4.90
CA LEU A 22 2.57 19.37 6.30
C LEU A 22 3.70 18.41 6.68
N ILE A 23 3.60 17.14 6.29
CA ILE A 23 4.66 16.15 6.53
C ILE A 23 5.74 16.15 5.45
N ARG A 24 5.70 17.11 4.52
CA ARG A 24 6.77 17.37 3.54
C ARG A 24 7.17 16.16 2.71
N VAL A 25 6.20 15.30 2.33
CA VAL A 25 6.47 14.05 1.58
C VAL A 25 7.33 14.32 0.34
N TRP A 26 6.96 15.34 -0.42
CA TRP A 26 7.61 15.65 -1.69
C TRP A 26 8.98 16.32 -1.51
N ASP A 27 9.13 17.25 -0.56
CA ASP A 27 10.43 17.84 -0.24
C ASP A 27 11.44 16.76 0.18
N ASP A 28 11.00 15.82 1.02
CA ASP A 28 11.85 14.72 1.48
C ASP A 28 12.23 13.76 0.35
N LEU A 29 11.28 13.44 -0.54
CA LEU A 29 11.56 12.61 -1.70
C LEU A 29 12.52 13.32 -2.65
N ASP A 30 12.30 14.59 -2.99
CA ASP A 30 13.17 15.30 -3.92
C ASP A 30 14.62 15.36 -3.41
N GLN A 31 14.83 15.44 -2.10
CA GLN A 31 16.17 15.47 -1.48
C GLN A 31 16.81 14.09 -1.27
N LYS A 32 16.00 13.05 -1.05
CA LYS A 32 16.48 11.74 -0.55
C LYS A 32 16.24 10.60 -1.51
N TYR A 33 15.44 10.77 -2.57
CA TYR A 33 15.09 9.69 -3.49
C TYR A 33 16.32 9.02 -4.09
N ASP A 34 17.34 9.80 -4.49
CA ASP A 34 18.55 9.26 -5.09
C ASP A 34 19.45 8.50 -4.11
N LYS A 35 19.21 8.64 -2.80
CA LYS A 35 19.90 7.88 -1.75
C LYS A 35 19.26 6.51 -1.51
N LEU A 36 18.08 6.25 -2.10
CA LEU A 36 17.46 4.93 -2.03
C LEU A 36 18.28 3.91 -2.81
N ASP A 37 18.22 2.66 -2.33
CA ASP A 37 18.87 1.53 -2.98
C ASP A 37 18.57 1.50 -4.50
N PRO A 38 19.61 1.39 -5.36
CA PRO A 38 19.42 1.41 -6.81
C PRO A 38 18.48 0.33 -7.33
N ASN A 39 18.49 -0.87 -6.72
CA ASN A 39 17.60 -1.96 -7.13
C ASN A 39 16.15 -1.63 -6.74
N PHE A 40 15.93 -1.04 -5.56
CA PHE A 40 14.60 -0.57 -5.18
C PHE A 40 14.07 0.53 -6.13
N ARG A 41 14.92 1.48 -6.53
CA ARG A 41 14.55 2.50 -7.54
C ARG A 41 14.22 1.86 -8.90
N ALA A 42 14.99 0.85 -9.31
CA ALA A 42 14.73 0.10 -10.55
C ALA A 42 13.39 -0.64 -10.50
N ILE A 43 13.04 -1.28 -9.38
CA ILE A 43 11.73 -1.92 -9.16
C ILE A 43 10.60 -0.90 -9.26
N CYS A 44 10.75 0.26 -8.61
CA CYS A 44 9.74 1.33 -8.68
C CYS A 44 9.54 1.81 -10.13
N LYS A 45 10.63 1.97 -10.88
CA LYS A 45 10.59 2.34 -12.29
C LYS A 45 9.87 1.29 -13.13
N ALA A 46 10.27 0.02 -13.03
CA ALA A 46 9.64 -1.07 -13.77
C ALA A 46 8.13 -1.17 -13.48
N TYR A 47 7.74 -1.02 -12.21
CA TYR A 47 6.33 -1.00 -11.81
C TYR A 47 5.57 0.16 -12.45
N THR A 48 6.11 1.38 -12.42
CA THR A 48 5.45 2.53 -13.06
C THR A 48 5.43 2.45 -14.57
N ASP A 49 6.46 1.87 -15.20
CA ASP A 49 6.50 1.66 -16.65
C ASP A 49 5.37 0.71 -17.08
N GLY A 50 5.18 -0.39 -16.35
CA GLY A 50 4.06 -1.32 -16.57
C GLY A 50 2.69 -0.65 -16.40
N LEU A 51 2.52 0.14 -15.33
CA LEU A 51 1.29 0.92 -15.11
C LEU A 51 1.03 1.91 -16.25
N ASN A 52 2.05 2.65 -16.68
CA ASN A 52 1.93 3.65 -17.74
C ASN A 52 1.66 2.99 -19.10
N LEU A 53 2.22 1.81 -19.37
CA LEU A 53 1.93 1.01 -20.56
C LEU A 53 0.48 0.52 -20.57
N TYR A 54 -0.03 0.04 -19.44
CA TYR A 54 -1.44 -0.32 -19.33
C TYR A 54 -2.32 0.91 -19.56
N ALA A 55 -1.99 2.03 -18.94
CA ALA A 55 -2.73 3.28 -19.06
C ALA A 55 -2.78 3.80 -20.50
N SER A 56 -1.66 3.77 -21.24
CA SER A 56 -1.62 4.24 -22.63
C SER A 56 -2.51 3.42 -23.57
N ARG A 57 -2.75 2.15 -23.25
CA ARG A 57 -3.63 1.22 -23.98
C ARG A 57 -5.09 1.24 -23.54
N HIS A 58 -5.39 1.84 -22.38
CA HIS A 58 -6.72 1.84 -21.76
C HIS A 58 -7.12 3.25 -21.27
N GLN A 59 -7.00 4.24 -22.14
CA GLN A 59 -7.20 5.66 -21.80
C GLN A 59 -8.63 5.96 -21.31
N GLU A 60 -9.62 5.17 -21.74
CA GLU A 60 -11.02 5.25 -21.35
C GLU A 60 -11.24 4.96 -19.85
N LYS A 61 -10.33 4.22 -19.22
CA LYS A 61 -10.39 3.86 -17.80
C LYS A 61 -9.69 4.87 -16.88
N LEU A 62 -9.07 5.91 -17.44
CA LEU A 62 -8.20 6.81 -16.69
C LEU A 62 -8.94 8.05 -16.21
N LYS A 63 -8.72 8.42 -14.94
CA LYS A 63 -9.02 9.77 -14.47
C LYS A 63 -8.00 10.74 -15.08
N ARG A 64 -8.49 11.74 -15.82
CA ARG A 64 -7.67 12.85 -16.36
C ARG A 64 -6.89 13.47 -15.18
N HIS A 65 -5.60 13.79 -15.39
CA HIS A 65 -4.66 14.41 -14.43
C HIS A 65 -3.86 13.51 -13.46
N LEU A 66 -4.05 12.18 -13.47
CA LEU A 66 -3.23 11.27 -12.63
C LEU A 66 -2.02 10.63 -13.34
N TRP A 67 -1.89 10.84 -14.65
CA TRP A 67 -0.93 10.14 -15.50
C TRP A 67 0.06 11.12 -16.18
N PRO A 68 1.28 10.68 -16.51
CA PRO A 68 1.87 9.37 -16.18
C PRO A 68 2.19 9.24 -14.69
N ALA A 69 2.20 8.01 -14.17
CA ALA A 69 2.73 7.68 -12.86
C ALA A 69 4.27 7.76 -12.88
N LYS A 70 4.87 8.25 -11.79
CA LYS A 70 6.31 8.37 -11.58
C LYS A 70 6.79 7.40 -10.50
N PRO A 71 8.03 6.90 -10.54
CA PRO A 71 8.58 6.03 -9.50
C PRO A 71 8.42 6.61 -8.08
N GLN A 72 8.59 7.93 -7.94
CA GLN A 72 8.41 8.66 -6.69
C GLN A 72 6.98 8.60 -6.16
N ASP A 73 5.95 8.47 -7.03
CA ASP A 73 4.56 8.34 -6.59
C ASP A 73 4.34 7.07 -5.75
N LEU A 74 5.09 5.99 -6.03
CA LEU A 74 5.00 4.74 -5.26
C LEU A 74 5.59 4.92 -3.85
N VAL A 75 6.74 5.57 -3.76
CA VAL A 75 7.40 5.85 -2.47
C VAL A 75 6.58 6.85 -1.65
N ALA A 76 6.08 7.90 -2.30
CA ALA A 76 5.15 8.86 -1.69
C ALA A 76 3.89 8.17 -1.16
N GLY A 77 3.34 7.22 -1.93
CA GLY A 77 2.20 6.41 -1.52
C GLY A 77 2.47 5.58 -0.27
N SER A 78 3.63 4.94 -0.18
CA SER A 78 4.05 4.18 1.00
C SER A 78 4.20 5.05 2.24
N ILE A 79 4.86 6.21 2.12
CA ILE A 79 5.05 7.16 3.23
C ILE A 79 3.69 7.69 3.70
N HIS A 80 2.84 8.10 2.76
CA HIS A 80 1.53 8.68 3.07
C HIS A 80 0.59 7.68 3.76
N LYS A 81 0.69 6.39 3.44
CA LYS A 81 -0.26 5.36 3.89
C LYS A 81 -0.18 5.09 5.39
N LEU A 82 1.01 5.18 6.01
CA LEU A 82 1.16 4.94 7.44
C LEU A 82 0.32 5.92 8.30
N PRO A 83 0.42 7.26 8.13
CA PRO A 83 -0.45 8.16 8.88
C PRO A 83 -1.92 8.13 8.48
N MET A 84 -2.21 7.64 7.28
CA MET A 84 -3.57 7.38 6.85
C MET A 84 -4.21 6.23 7.64
N MET A 85 -3.44 5.17 7.95
CA MET A 85 -3.93 3.98 8.68
C MET A 85 -4.30 4.26 10.14
N PHE A 86 -3.59 5.18 10.82
CA PHE A 86 -3.96 5.58 12.20
C PHE A 86 -4.86 6.82 12.27
N GLY A 87 -5.36 7.31 11.13
CA GLY A 87 -6.44 8.31 11.10
C GLY A 87 -6.02 9.78 11.18
N MET A 88 -4.75 10.13 10.94
CA MET A 88 -4.25 11.50 11.11
C MET A 88 -4.98 12.55 10.24
N HIS A 89 -5.40 12.16 9.03
CA HIS A 89 -6.19 12.99 8.13
C HIS A 89 -7.53 13.43 8.75
N ARG A 90 -8.16 12.59 9.58
CA ARG A 90 -9.39 12.92 10.32
C ARG A 90 -9.12 13.96 11.38
N ASP A 91 -8.04 13.78 12.14
CA ASP A 91 -7.71 14.69 13.23
C ASP A 91 -7.43 16.09 12.68
N LEU A 92 -6.75 16.19 11.53
CA LEU A 92 -6.57 17.45 10.82
C LEU A 92 -7.89 18.02 10.28
N ALA A 93 -8.72 17.21 9.61
CA ALA A 93 -10.02 17.68 9.10
C ALA A 93 -10.92 18.24 10.22
N ARG A 94 -10.95 17.57 11.38
CA ARG A 94 -11.69 18.00 12.57
C ARG A 94 -11.18 19.32 13.12
N LEU A 95 -9.86 19.46 13.26
CA LEU A 95 -9.21 20.70 13.71
C LEU A 95 -9.50 21.85 12.75
N MET A 96 -9.44 21.60 11.44
CA MET A 96 -9.76 22.61 10.42
C MET A 96 -11.24 23.02 10.42
N ALA A 97 -12.15 22.10 10.75
CA ALA A 97 -13.58 22.37 10.87
C ALA A 97 -13.99 23.05 12.18
N GLY A 98 -13.06 23.28 13.11
CA GLY A 98 -13.37 23.88 14.42
C GLY A 98 -14.30 23.04 15.29
N THR A 99 -14.40 21.72 15.01
CA THR A 99 -15.31 20.80 15.71
C THR A 99 -14.62 20.18 16.92
N GLY A 100 -15.36 20.04 18.03
CA GLY A 100 -14.85 19.59 19.34
C GLY A 100 -14.45 18.11 19.43
N LYS A 101 -14.91 17.40 20.48
CA LYS A 101 -14.47 16.02 20.81
C LYS A 101 -14.45 15.09 19.57
N PRO A 102 -13.45 14.20 19.47
CA PRO A 102 -13.34 13.32 18.31
C PRO A 102 -14.60 12.47 18.17
N ALA A 103 -15.18 12.43 16.96
CA ALA A 103 -16.11 11.37 16.61
C ALA A 103 -15.41 10.02 16.80
N SER A 104 -16.15 8.98 17.20
CA SER A 104 -15.62 7.64 17.39
C SER A 104 -14.75 7.21 16.19
N THR A 105 -13.76 6.37 16.49
CA THR A 105 -12.52 6.09 15.77
C THR A 105 -12.60 5.54 14.34
N ALA A 106 -13.74 5.67 13.66
CA ALA A 106 -13.90 5.19 12.29
C ALA A 106 -12.89 5.83 11.33
N SER A 107 -12.17 4.98 10.62
CA SER A 107 -11.30 5.34 9.49
C SER A 107 -12.18 5.70 8.30
N VAL A 108 -11.72 6.55 7.37
CA VAL A 108 -12.39 6.72 6.05
C VAL A 108 -12.45 5.38 5.29
N LEU A 109 -11.59 4.43 5.65
CA LEU A 109 -11.63 3.04 5.17
C LEU A 109 -12.70 2.18 5.85
N ASN A 110 -13.31 2.69 6.92
CA ASN A 110 -14.35 2.00 7.68
C ASN A 110 -15.52 2.97 7.95
N PRO A 111 -16.18 3.47 6.90
CA PRO A 111 -17.26 4.46 7.05
C PRO A 111 -18.41 3.95 7.91
N ASP A 112 -18.61 2.62 7.94
CA ASP A 112 -19.71 1.95 8.64
C ASP A 112 -19.36 1.55 10.09
N GLN A 113 -18.19 1.96 10.60
CA GLN A 113 -17.69 1.61 11.94
C GLN A 113 -17.68 0.10 12.23
N LEU A 114 -17.44 -0.73 11.20
CA LEU A 114 -17.35 -2.18 11.33
C LEU A 114 -16.23 -2.57 12.30
N PRO A 115 -16.33 -3.74 12.97
CA PRO A 115 -15.26 -4.26 13.80
C PRO A 115 -13.93 -4.29 13.03
N ILE A 116 -12.94 -3.54 13.52
CA ILE A 116 -11.58 -3.57 12.97
C ILE A 116 -10.88 -4.78 13.59
N GLY A 117 -10.35 -5.66 12.76
CA GLY A 117 -9.66 -6.85 13.24
C GLY A 117 -8.82 -7.51 12.17
N SER A 118 -7.93 -8.38 12.60
CA SER A 118 -7.16 -9.29 11.75
C SER A 118 -6.80 -10.50 12.59
N ASN A 119 -6.78 -11.66 11.96
CA ASN A 119 -6.33 -12.90 12.56
C ASN A 119 -5.00 -13.31 11.92
N PHE A 120 -4.08 -13.74 12.76
CA PHE A 120 -2.82 -14.36 12.35
C PHE A 120 -2.54 -15.54 13.26
N VAL A 121 -2.30 -16.71 12.66
CA VAL A 121 -1.94 -17.92 13.41
C VAL A 121 -0.67 -18.49 12.81
N ALA A 122 0.31 -18.78 13.66
CA ALA A 122 1.50 -19.53 13.31
C ALA A 122 1.59 -20.77 14.19
N VAL A 123 1.78 -21.94 13.56
CA VAL A 123 1.97 -23.22 14.23
C VAL A 123 3.34 -23.75 13.84
N GLY A 124 4.21 -23.91 14.82
CA GLY A 124 5.54 -24.47 14.61
C GLY A 124 5.52 -26.00 14.45
N PRO A 125 6.62 -26.60 13.95
CA PRO A 125 6.76 -28.04 13.71
C PRO A 125 6.40 -28.91 14.92
N SER A 126 6.84 -28.52 16.11
CA SER A 126 6.58 -29.27 17.36
C SER A 126 5.10 -29.34 17.73
N ARG A 127 4.25 -28.52 17.12
CA ARG A 127 2.80 -28.44 17.34
C ARG A 127 1.99 -28.85 16.11
N SER A 128 2.62 -29.39 15.07
CA SER A 128 1.95 -29.89 13.87
C SER A 128 2.17 -31.40 13.69
N ALA A 129 1.12 -32.11 13.29
CA ALA A 129 1.16 -33.56 13.12
C ALA A 129 2.15 -34.02 12.04
N ASP A 130 2.42 -33.15 11.06
CA ASP A 130 3.34 -33.38 9.94
C ASP A 130 4.71 -32.71 10.11
N GLN A 131 4.99 -32.12 11.28
CA GLN A 131 6.23 -31.37 11.56
C GLN A 131 6.48 -30.19 10.59
N ALA A 132 5.47 -29.73 9.86
CA ALA A 132 5.57 -28.55 9.01
C ALA A 132 5.25 -27.27 9.81
N THR A 133 5.88 -26.16 9.45
CA THR A 133 5.45 -24.83 9.93
C THR A 133 4.24 -24.40 9.12
N ARG A 134 3.17 -23.97 9.81
CA ARG A 134 1.92 -23.52 9.18
C ARG A 134 1.64 -22.08 9.58
N VAL A 135 1.17 -21.29 8.61
CA VAL A 135 0.81 -19.88 8.80
C VAL A 135 -0.57 -19.65 8.20
N CYS A 136 -1.46 -19.00 8.95
CA CYS A 136 -2.75 -18.52 8.50
C CYS A 136 -2.76 -17.00 8.61
N ILE A 137 -2.92 -16.32 7.48
CA ILE A 137 -3.02 -14.86 7.37
C ILE A 137 -4.46 -14.54 7.00
N ASN A 138 -5.18 -13.85 7.88
CA ASN A 138 -6.59 -13.54 7.67
C ASN A 138 -6.87 -12.11 8.17
N SER A 139 -6.43 -11.12 7.40
CA SER A 139 -6.72 -9.72 7.68
C SER A 139 -8.11 -9.33 7.18
N HIS A 140 -8.87 -8.58 7.97
CA HIS A 140 -10.17 -8.08 7.54
C HIS A 140 -10.01 -6.67 6.96
N GLN A 141 -10.04 -6.57 5.64
CA GLN A 141 -10.03 -5.31 4.90
C GLN A 141 -11.39 -5.06 4.22
N PRO A 142 -11.76 -3.80 3.99
CA PRO A 142 -12.88 -3.43 3.12
C PRO A 142 -12.80 -4.13 1.76
N TRP A 143 -13.97 -4.53 1.25
CA TRP A 143 -14.06 -5.19 -0.07
C TRP A 143 -13.76 -4.23 -1.23
N THR A 144 -13.96 -2.93 -1.02
CA THR A 144 -13.75 -1.89 -2.03
C THR A 144 -12.84 -0.77 -1.49
N GLY A 145 -12.36 0.08 -2.40
CA GLY A 145 -11.58 1.26 -2.04
C GLY A 145 -10.07 1.02 -1.91
N PRO A 146 -9.32 1.98 -1.36
CA PRO A 146 -7.85 2.06 -1.47
C PRO A 146 -7.07 1.08 -0.58
N VAL A 147 -7.77 0.22 0.16
CA VAL A 147 -7.21 -0.83 1.01
C VAL A 147 -7.76 -2.22 0.71
N THR A 148 -8.47 -2.38 -0.41
CA THR A 148 -8.80 -3.72 -0.92
C THR A 148 -7.51 -4.49 -1.23
N TRP A 149 -7.52 -5.80 -1.05
CA TRP A 149 -6.39 -6.66 -1.41
C TRP A 149 -6.34 -6.90 -2.91
N TYR A 150 -5.12 -6.89 -3.44
CA TYR A 150 -4.80 -7.40 -4.75
C TYR A 150 -3.84 -8.58 -4.57
N GLU A 151 -4.18 -9.75 -5.08
CA GLU A 151 -3.35 -10.94 -4.99
C GLU A 151 -2.42 -11.04 -6.21
N ALA A 152 -1.15 -11.35 -5.97
CA ALA A 152 -0.18 -11.53 -7.03
C ALA A 152 0.84 -12.63 -6.71
N HIS A 153 1.38 -13.21 -7.78
CA HIS A 153 2.52 -14.10 -7.76
C HIS A 153 3.63 -13.48 -8.61
N LEU A 154 4.77 -13.19 -8.00
CA LEU A 154 5.97 -12.70 -8.68
C LEU A 154 7.04 -13.79 -8.69
N ILE A 155 7.46 -14.18 -9.89
CA ILE A 155 8.62 -15.04 -10.10
C ILE A 155 9.63 -14.27 -10.94
N SER A 156 10.90 -14.27 -10.53
CA SER A 156 12.00 -13.62 -11.26
C SER A 156 13.12 -14.60 -11.59
N GLU A 157 13.88 -14.32 -12.65
CA GLU A 157 15.03 -15.14 -13.07
C GLU A 157 16.20 -15.02 -12.08
N GLU A 158 16.24 -13.94 -11.30
CA GLU A 158 17.18 -13.72 -10.19
C GLU A 158 16.79 -14.50 -8.92
N GLY A 159 15.75 -15.35 -9.00
CA GLY A 159 15.36 -16.29 -7.94
C GLY A 159 14.33 -15.75 -6.95
N GLN A 160 13.66 -14.62 -7.24
CA GLN A 160 12.50 -14.22 -6.46
C GLN A 160 11.31 -15.13 -6.77
N ASN A 161 10.63 -15.60 -5.72
CA ASN A 161 9.36 -16.32 -5.82
C ASN A 161 8.51 -15.86 -4.63
N LEU A 162 7.55 -14.99 -4.90
CA LEU A 162 6.74 -14.30 -3.90
C LEU A 162 5.27 -14.44 -4.25
N TYR A 163 4.46 -14.96 -3.33
CA TYR A 163 3.02 -15.06 -3.48
C TYR A 163 2.32 -14.35 -2.33
N GLY A 164 1.25 -13.60 -2.60
CA GLY A 164 0.38 -13.08 -1.55
C GLY A 164 -0.43 -11.84 -1.93
N GLY A 165 -1.08 -11.26 -0.92
CA GLY A 165 -1.86 -10.04 -1.04
C GLY A 165 -1.02 -8.78 -0.85
N LEU A 166 -1.27 -7.77 -1.68
CA LEU A 166 -0.71 -6.43 -1.60
C LEU A 166 -1.81 -5.37 -1.75
N PHE A 167 -1.56 -4.17 -1.24
CA PHE A 167 -2.45 -3.06 -1.58
C PHE A 167 -2.16 -2.57 -3.00
N PRO A 168 -3.19 -2.22 -3.78
CA PRO A 168 -3.02 -1.59 -5.07
C PRO A 168 -2.11 -0.35 -4.99
N ARG A 169 -1.21 -0.21 -5.97
CA ARG A 169 -0.29 0.94 -6.14
C ARG A 169 0.79 1.10 -5.07
N LEU A 170 1.11 0.05 -4.30
CA LEU A 170 2.30 0.03 -3.44
C LEU A 170 3.38 -0.89 -4.03
N ALA A 171 4.58 -0.35 -4.20
CA ALA A 171 5.76 -1.16 -4.50
C ALA A 171 6.24 -1.88 -3.24
N GLY A 172 6.55 -3.18 -3.37
CA GLY A 172 7.32 -3.92 -2.35
C GLY A 172 6.53 -4.52 -1.18
N HIS A 173 5.20 -4.58 -1.23
CA HIS A 173 4.39 -5.19 -0.16
C HIS A 173 3.81 -6.57 -0.56
N LEU A 174 4.67 -7.51 -0.99
CA LEU A 174 4.29 -8.93 -0.99
C LEU A 174 4.80 -9.59 0.30
N PRO A 175 3.93 -10.20 1.11
CA PRO A 175 4.39 -11.12 2.15
C PRO A 175 5.19 -12.25 1.48
N ARG A 176 6.31 -12.63 2.10
CA ARG A 176 7.08 -13.81 1.67
C ARG A 176 6.26 -15.07 1.99
N ALA A 177 5.40 -15.52 1.08
CA ALA A 177 4.79 -16.85 1.20
C ALA A 177 5.61 -17.88 0.41
N GLN A 178 6.14 -18.85 1.15
CA GLN A 178 6.69 -20.16 0.76
C GLN A 178 7.88 -20.20 -0.24
N ARG A 179 9.07 -20.55 0.28
CA ARG A 179 10.10 -21.26 -0.49
C ARG A 179 9.60 -22.69 -0.73
N GLU A 180 9.18 -23.01 -1.94
CA GLU A 180 9.23 -24.40 -2.40
C GLU A 180 10.68 -24.70 -2.80
N HIS A 181 11.43 -25.35 -1.90
CA HIS A 181 12.59 -26.13 -2.31
C HIS A 181 12.36 -27.56 -1.83
N ARG A 182 12.25 -28.48 -2.81
CA ARG A 182 12.49 -29.90 -2.60
C ARG A 182 13.86 -30.04 -1.93
N LEU A 183 13.89 -30.58 -0.72
CA LEU A 183 15.11 -31.18 -0.19
C LEU A 183 15.36 -32.45 -0.99
N GLY A 184 16.28 -32.35 -1.95
CA GLY A 184 16.84 -33.51 -2.63
C GLY A 184 17.52 -34.40 -1.59
N THR A 185 17.06 -35.64 -1.50
CA THR A 185 17.83 -36.74 -0.92
C THR A 185 19.04 -36.97 -1.81
N HIS A 186 20.24 -36.64 -1.35
CA HIS A 186 21.45 -37.29 -1.81
C HIS A 186 21.85 -38.32 -0.76
N SER A 187 21.78 -39.57 -1.24
CA SER A 187 22.49 -40.80 -0.88
C SER A 187 23.30 -40.84 0.40
#